data_AF-A0A969WVE7-F1
#
_entry.id   AF-A0A969WVE7-F1
#
_cell.length_a   1.000
_cell.length_b   1.000
_cell.length_c   1.000
_cell.angle_alpha   90.00
_cell.angle_beta   90.00
_cell.angle_gamma   90.00
#
_symmetry.space_group_name_H-M   'P 1'
#
loop_
_entity.id
_entity.type
_entity.pdbx_description
1 polymer ?
#
loop_
_entity_poly.entity_id
_entity_poly.type
_entity_poly.pdbx_seq_one_letter_code
_entity_poly.pdbx_strand_id
1 'polypeptide(L)'
;MRSFGSDNNSGVHPRIMDAIVESNTNHAIGYGDDNWTRRAEQAMQTLLEDDSITPYFVFNGTGANVIALQACLSSFHSIICATTAHIAVDECGAPSKLTGCVLKEIPTTDGKLSPKLVAT
;
A
#
# COMPACT_ATOMS: atom_id res chain seq x y z
N MET A 1 8.93 23.66 3.91
CA MET A 1 10.09 23.25 4.72
C MET A 1 10.83 22.19 3.93
N ARG A 2 12.16 22.30 3.75
CA ARG A 2 12.99 21.18 3.28
C ARG A 2 13.72 20.66 4.52
N SER A 3 13.46 19.41 4.90
CA SER A 3 14.03 18.79 6.11
C SER A 3 14.36 17.32 5.84
N PHE A 4 15.14 16.72 6.73
CA PHE A 4 15.46 15.28 6.73
C PHE A 4 14.54 14.48 7.68
N GLY A 5 13.38 15.04 8.05
CA GLY A 5 12.47 14.38 9.00
C GLY A 5 11.65 13.25 8.37
N SER A 6 11.07 13.52 7.20
CA SER A 6 10.33 12.53 6.41
C SER A 6 10.10 13.09 5.01
N ASP A 7 10.13 12.21 4.02
CA ASP A 7 9.72 12.43 2.63
C ASP A 7 8.20 12.66 2.48
N ASN A 8 7.37 12.23 3.43
CA ASN A 8 5.93 12.57 3.48
C ASN A 8 5.68 14.08 3.65
N ASN A 9 6.71 14.87 3.97
CA ASN A 9 6.64 16.32 3.99
C ASN A 9 6.83 16.98 2.61
N SER A 10 7.14 16.18 1.58
CA SER A 10 7.32 16.67 0.22
C SER A 10 5.99 17.11 -0.39
N GLY A 11 6.05 18.11 -1.26
CA GLY A 11 4.89 18.54 -2.06
C GLY A 11 4.67 17.62 -3.26
N VAL A 12 3.53 17.81 -3.94
CA VAL A 12 3.19 17.06 -5.15
C VAL A 12 4.07 17.49 -6.33
N HIS A 13 4.59 16.53 -7.09
CA HIS A 13 5.39 16.81 -8.29
C HIS A 13 4.54 17.55 -9.36
N PRO A 14 5.07 18.58 -10.07
CA PRO A 14 4.26 19.40 -10.99
C PRO A 14 3.46 18.60 -12.03
N ARG A 15 4.05 17.58 -12.65
CA ARG A 15 3.36 16.69 -13.61
C ARG A 15 2.11 16.01 -13.04
N ILE A 16 2.07 15.75 -11.73
CA ILE A 16 0.90 15.17 -11.07
C ILE A 16 -0.17 16.25 -10.90
N MET A 17 0.22 17.47 -10.52
CA MET A 17 -0.72 18.61 -10.46
C MET A 17 -1.33 18.90 -11.83
N ASP A 18 -0.51 18.87 -12.90
CA ASP A 18 -1.00 19.07 -14.27
C ASP A 18 -2.03 17.98 -14.65
N ALA A 19 -1.77 16.72 -14.31
CA ALA A 19 -2.70 15.61 -14.55
C ALA A 19 -4.01 15.76 -13.77
N ILE A 20 -3.95 16.25 -12.52
CA ILE A 20 -5.15 16.56 -11.73
C ILE A 20 -5.96 17.68 -12.41
N VAL A 21 -5.30 18.74 -12.87
CA VAL A 21 -5.96 19.84 -13.58
C VAL A 21 -6.60 19.35 -14.88
N GLU A 22 -5.91 18.50 -15.64
CA GLU A 22 -6.43 17.88 -16.87
C GLU A 22 -7.68 17.04 -16.58
N SER A 23 -7.63 16.22 -15.52
CA SER A 23 -8.74 15.35 -15.10
C SER A 23 -9.97 16.12 -14.60
N ASN A 24 -9.80 17.39 -14.21
CA ASN A 24 -10.88 18.25 -13.71
C ASN A 24 -11.70 18.91 -14.84
N THR A 25 -11.64 18.36 -16.06
CA THR A 25 -12.41 18.84 -17.20
C THR A 25 -13.59 17.89 -17.46
N ASN A 26 -14.80 18.43 -17.53
CA ASN A 26 -16.07 17.68 -17.67
C ASN A 26 -16.37 16.74 -16.49
N HIS A 27 -17.14 15.68 -16.74
CA HIS A 27 -17.61 14.72 -15.75
C HIS A 27 -17.02 13.33 -16.01
N ALA A 28 -16.81 12.57 -14.94
CA ALA A 28 -16.40 11.17 -14.98
C ALA A 28 -17.32 10.33 -14.07
N ILE A 29 -17.47 9.05 -14.40
CA ILE A 29 -18.19 8.10 -13.53
C ILE A 29 -17.33 7.84 -12.29
N GLY A 30 -17.97 7.72 -11.13
CA GLY A 30 -17.27 7.46 -9.88
C GLY A 30 -16.81 6.01 -9.74
N TYR A 31 -16.08 5.74 -8.65
CA TYR A 31 -15.70 4.39 -8.22
C TYR A 31 -14.89 3.57 -9.24
N GLY A 32 -14.06 4.24 -10.05
CA GLY A 32 -13.07 3.61 -10.92
C GLY A 32 -13.56 3.30 -12.34
N ASP A 33 -14.82 3.52 -12.67
CA ASP A 33 -15.35 3.32 -14.03
C ASP A 33 -15.09 4.53 -14.95
N ASP A 34 -13.87 5.07 -14.89
CA ASP A 34 -13.46 6.24 -15.63
C ASP A 34 -12.18 6.00 -16.45
N ASN A 35 -11.94 6.89 -17.42
CA ASN A 35 -10.82 6.74 -18.34
C ASN A 35 -9.45 6.96 -17.66
N TRP A 36 -9.38 7.71 -16.55
CA TRP A 36 -8.13 7.91 -15.82
C TRP A 36 -7.73 6.67 -15.05
N THR A 37 -8.70 6.03 -14.39
CA THR A 37 -8.51 4.74 -13.72
C THR A 37 -8.05 3.69 -14.71
N ARG A 38 -8.75 3.53 -15.86
CA ARG A 38 -8.34 2.57 -16.90
C ARG A 38 -6.93 2.82 -17.44
N ARG A 39 -6.56 4.09 -17.65
CA ARG A 39 -5.19 4.46 -18.08
C ARG A 39 -4.15 4.11 -17.00
N ALA A 40 -4.47 4.34 -15.73
CA ALA A 40 -3.58 4.00 -14.63
C ALA A 40 -3.42 2.47 -14.48
N GLU A 41 -4.49 1.70 -14.64
CA GLU A 41 -4.46 0.23 -14.67
C GLU A 41 -3.52 -0.30 -15.77
N GLN A 42 -3.69 0.20 -16.99
CA GLN A 42 -2.83 -0.17 -18.12
C GLN A 42 -1.36 0.22 -17.89
N ALA A 43 -1.11 1.38 -17.28
CA ALA A 43 0.24 1.80 -16.94
C ALA A 43 0.90 0.86 -15.91
N MET A 44 0.14 0.38 -14.92
CA MET A 44 0.63 -0.59 -13.94
C MET A 44 0.93 -1.95 -14.58
N GLN A 45 0.03 -2.45 -15.44
CA GLN A 45 0.24 -3.70 -16.19
C GLN A 45 1.48 -3.62 -17.08
N THR A 46 1.65 -2.49 -17.77
CA THR A 46 2.85 -2.24 -18.60
C THR A 46 4.12 -2.17 -17.75
N LEU A 47 4.07 -1.47 -16.61
CA LEU A 47 5.23 -1.30 -15.71
C LEU A 47 5.70 -2.62 -15.11
N LEU A 48 4.75 -3.51 -14.78
CA LEU A 48 5.02 -4.81 -14.18
C LEU A 48 5.19 -5.93 -15.21
N GLU A 49 5.03 -5.62 -16.50
CA GLU A 49 5.10 -6.57 -17.61
C GLU A 49 4.14 -7.77 -17.43
N ASP A 50 2.97 -7.50 -16.85
CA ASP A 50 1.96 -8.51 -16.51
C ASP A 50 0.55 -7.93 -16.77
N ASP A 51 -0.18 -8.52 -17.72
CA ASP A 51 -1.53 -8.12 -18.07
C ASP A 51 -2.61 -8.81 -17.21
N SER A 52 -2.21 -9.78 -16.37
CA SER A 52 -3.12 -10.53 -15.49
C SER A 52 -3.39 -9.84 -14.16
N ILE A 53 -2.61 -8.80 -13.83
CA ILE A 53 -2.81 -8.05 -12.58
C ILE A 53 -3.98 -7.07 -12.68
N THR A 54 -4.67 -6.92 -11.54
CA THR A 54 -5.69 -5.91 -11.33
C THR A 54 -5.24 -4.99 -10.20
N PRO A 55 -4.83 -3.75 -10.47
CA PRO A 55 -4.46 -2.81 -9.43
C PRO A 55 -5.72 -2.19 -8.79
N TYR A 56 -5.65 -1.96 -7.48
CA TYR A 56 -6.69 -1.25 -6.73
C TYR A 56 -6.08 0.00 -6.10
N PHE A 57 -6.65 1.17 -6.41
CA PHE A 57 -6.16 2.45 -5.92
C PHE A 57 -6.82 2.81 -4.58
N VAL A 58 -5.98 3.09 -3.59
CA VAL A 58 -6.41 3.40 -2.22
C VAL A 58 -5.71 4.66 -1.72
N PHE A 59 -6.26 5.28 -0.67
CA PHE A 59 -5.84 6.60 -0.23
C PHE A 59 -4.42 6.68 0.35
N ASN A 60 -3.95 5.64 1.04
CA ASN A 60 -2.64 5.64 1.70
C ASN A 60 -2.07 4.24 1.87
N GLY A 61 -0.82 4.16 2.36
CA GLY A 61 -0.11 2.92 2.60
C GLY A 61 -0.77 2.03 3.66
N THR A 62 -1.27 2.58 4.76
CA THR A 62 -1.96 1.82 5.81
C THR A 62 -3.20 1.10 5.28
N GLY A 63 -4.04 1.80 4.51
CA GLY A 63 -5.21 1.20 3.87
C GLY A 63 -4.83 0.10 2.88
N ALA A 64 -3.77 0.31 2.10
CA ALA A 64 -3.24 -0.70 1.18
C ALA A 64 -2.80 -1.97 1.91
N ASN A 65 -1.99 -1.82 2.97
CA ASN A 65 -1.49 -2.94 3.78
C ASN A 65 -2.65 -3.73 4.40
N VAL A 66 -3.61 -3.04 5.01
CA VAL A 66 -4.77 -3.71 5.63
C VAL A 66 -5.58 -4.49 4.60
N ILE A 67 -5.95 -3.87 3.48
CA ILE A 67 -6.78 -4.51 2.45
C ILE A 67 -6.06 -5.72 1.87
N ALA A 68 -4.77 -5.59 1.56
CA ALA A 68 -3.96 -6.69 1.03
C ALA A 68 -3.88 -7.86 2.03
N LEU A 69 -3.60 -7.59 3.30
CA LEU A 69 -3.54 -8.62 4.34
C LEU A 69 -4.90 -9.28 4.56
N GLN A 70 -5.98 -8.50 4.60
CA GLN A 70 -7.33 -9.01 4.81
C GLN A 70 -7.80 -9.89 3.64
N ALA A 71 -7.37 -9.62 2.42
CA ALA A 71 -7.67 -10.45 1.24
C ALA A 71 -7.01 -11.83 1.30
N CYS A 72 -5.90 -11.99 2.00
CA CYS A 72 -5.12 -13.23 2.04
C CYS A 72 -5.33 -14.07 3.32
N LEU A 73 -6.07 -13.56 4.30
CA LEU A 73 -6.08 -14.12 5.65
C LEU A 73 -7.48 -14.34 6.21
N SER A 74 -7.63 -15.41 6.97
CA SER A 74 -8.73 -15.61 7.91
C SER A 74 -8.33 -15.06 9.27
N SER A 75 -9.29 -14.63 10.09
CA SER A 75 -9.02 -14.01 11.41
C SER A 75 -8.24 -14.90 12.40
N PHE A 76 -8.28 -16.23 12.22
CA PHE A 76 -7.52 -17.18 13.02
C PHE A 76 -6.09 -17.45 12.51
N HIS A 77 -5.69 -16.83 11.40
CA HIS A 77 -4.31 -16.86 10.93
C HIS A 77 -3.43 -15.86 11.71
N SER A 78 -2.12 -15.92 11.43
CA SER A 78 -1.14 -14.97 11.96
C SER A 78 -0.37 -14.30 10.83
N ILE A 79 0.05 -13.06 11.06
CA ILE A 79 0.86 -12.27 10.13
C ILE A 79 2.29 -12.22 10.67
N ILE A 80 3.24 -12.79 9.93
CA ILE A 80 4.65 -12.75 10.30
C ILE A 80 5.28 -11.46 9.75
N CYS A 81 5.96 -10.70 10.60
CA CYS A 81 6.62 -9.47 10.20
C CYS A 81 7.88 -9.19 11.03
N ALA A 82 8.74 -8.28 10.57
CA ALA A 82 9.84 -7.78 11.41
C ALA A 82 9.28 -6.89 12.53
N THR A 83 9.95 -6.83 13.69
CA THR A 83 9.58 -5.91 14.79
C THR A 83 9.63 -4.43 14.38
N THR A 84 10.34 -4.11 13.30
CA THR A 84 10.45 -2.74 12.75
C THR A 84 9.50 -2.50 11.58
N ALA A 85 8.60 -3.44 11.27
CA ALA A 85 7.69 -3.29 10.14
C ALA A 85 6.67 -2.18 10.41
N HIS A 86 6.35 -1.38 9.38
CA HIS A 86 5.37 -0.29 9.49
C HIS A 86 4.02 -0.77 10.02
N ILE A 87 3.56 -1.95 9.57
CA ILE A 87 2.33 -2.61 10.03
C ILE A 87 2.32 -2.94 11.53
N ALA A 88 3.49 -3.08 12.16
CA ALA A 88 3.64 -3.35 13.58
C ALA A 88 3.78 -2.05 14.40
N VAL A 89 4.49 -1.04 13.87
CA VAL A 89 4.91 0.14 14.65
C VAL A 89 4.03 1.37 14.40
N ASP A 90 3.71 1.68 13.14
CA ASP A 90 3.27 3.01 12.71
C ASP A 90 1.83 3.05 12.17
N GLU A 91 1.10 1.94 12.27
CA GLU A 91 -0.29 1.83 11.77
C GLU A 91 -1.34 1.78 12.88
N CYS A 92 -0.97 2.13 14.12
CA CYS A 92 -1.89 2.20 15.26
C CYS A 92 -2.71 0.89 15.46
N GLY A 93 -2.09 -0.25 15.16
CA GLY A 93 -2.74 -1.57 15.24
C GLY A 93 -3.84 -1.82 14.20
N ALA A 94 -3.96 -1.00 13.16
CA ALA A 94 -4.97 -1.16 12.11
C ALA A 94 -4.95 -2.57 11.46
N PRO A 95 -3.79 -3.16 11.12
CA PRO A 95 -3.74 -4.53 10.60
C PRO A 95 -4.40 -5.55 11.52
N SER A 96 -4.01 -5.61 12.80
CA SER A 96 -4.59 -6.55 13.77
C SER A 96 -6.07 -6.28 13.99
N LYS A 97 -6.47 -5.01 14.09
CA LYS A 97 -7.86 -4.61 14.36
C LYS A 97 -8.81 -5.01 13.23
N LEU A 98 -8.39 -4.79 11.98
CA LEU A 98 -9.26 -4.97 10.81
C LEU A 98 -9.21 -6.39 10.26
N THR A 99 -8.08 -7.08 10.35
CA THR A 99 -7.96 -8.50 9.95
C THR A 99 -8.41 -9.47 11.03
N GLY A 100 -8.36 -9.08 12.31
CA GLY A 100 -8.54 -9.96 13.46
C GLY A 100 -7.33 -10.88 13.73
N CYS A 101 -6.30 -10.84 12.89
CA CYS A 101 -5.11 -11.67 13.02
C CYS A 101 -4.17 -11.15 14.12
N VAL A 102 -3.35 -12.05 14.65
CA VAL A 102 -2.22 -11.71 15.53
C VAL A 102 -0.98 -11.43 14.70
N LEU A 103 -0.27 -10.32 15.00
CA LEU A 103 1.07 -10.08 14.49
C LEU A 103 2.09 -10.96 15.24
N LYS A 104 2.90 -11.70 14.49
CA LYS A 104 4.05 -12.47 14.97
C LYS A 104 5.31 -11.73 14.54
N GLU A 105 5.75 -10.84 15.42
CA GLU A 105 6.92 -10.00 15.19
C GLU A 105 8.21 -10.78 15.47
N ILE A 106 9.15 -10.70 14.53
CA ILE A 106 10.47 -11.33 14.63
C ILE A 106 11.54 -10.23 14.70
N PRO A 107 12.42 -10.21 15.72
CA PRO A 107 13.53 -9.28 15.77
C PRO A 107 14.47 -9.46 14.57
N THR A 108 14.79 -8.36 13.89
CA THR A 108 15.77 -8.33 12.80
C THR A 108 16.76 -7.19 13.06
N THR A 109 18.02 -7.37 12.64
CA THR A 109 19.07 -6.35 12.86
C THR A 109 19.17 -5.35 11.71
N ASP A 110 18.66 -5.69 10.52
CA ASP A 110 18.76 -4.91 9.29
C ASP A 110 17.38 -4.63 8.65
N GLY A 111 16.29 -4.93 9.37
CA GLY A 111 14.92 -4.76 8.89
C GLY A 111 14.44 -5.86 7.93
N LYS A 112 15.23 -6.91 7.66
CA LYS A 112 14.87 -7.96 6.68
C LYS A 112 14.55 -9.29 7.35
N LEU A 113 13.45 -9.90 6.91
CA LEU A 113 13.17 -11.30 7.21
C LEU A 113 13.98 -12.20 6.29
N SER A 114 14.36 -13.37 6.81
CA SER A 114 14.96 -14.44 6.01
C SER A 114 14.19 -15.74 6.23
N PRO A 115 14.25 -16.71 5.29
CA PRO A 115 13.60 -18.00 5.47
C PRO A 115 14.00 -18.69 6.79
N LYS A 116 15.27 -18.56 7.20
CA LYS A 116 15.79 -19.12 8.45
C LYS A 116 15.09 -18.52 9.69
N LEU A 117 14.79 -17.22 9.66
CA LEU A 117 14.12 -16.53 10.77
C LEU A 117 12.64 -16.91 10.87
N VAL A 118 11.99 -17.18 9.73
CA VAL A 118 10.55 -17.50 9.67
C VAL A 118 10.29 -18.98 9.98
N ALA A 119 11.28 -19.85 9.84
CA ALA A 119 11.15 -21.29 10.08
C ALA A 119 11.11 -21.70 11.57
N THR A 120 11.32 -20.76 12.49
CA THR A 120 11.25 -20.94 13.96
C THR A 120 9.90 -20.55 14.52
#